data_AF-A0A957S8I0-F1
#
_entry.id   AF-A0A957S8I0-F1
#
_cell.length_a   1.000
_cell.length_b   1.000
_cell.length_c   1.000
_cell.angle_alpha   90.00
_cell.angle_beta   90.00
_cell.angle_gamma   90.00
#
_symmetry.space_group_name_H-M   'P 1'
#
loop_
_entity.id
_entity.type
_entity.pdbx_description
1 polymer ?
#
loop_
_entity_poly.entity_id
_entity_poly.type
_entity_poly.pdbx_seq_one_letter_code
_entity_poly.pdbx_strand_id
1 'polypeptide(L)'
;MQDWFDGTLYPDVDPPANLDTLEARVDFLARLCGAWDFGVLPYMATIHEIRRPTWRAAVDACNLLTSPTYHLLRRWHNLPELPYLGQKLAYIRDDPNLQYI
;
A
#
# COMPACT_ATOMS: atom_id res chain seq x y z
N MET A 1 4.82 -22.06 -0.99
CA MET A 1 4.04 -20.82 -1.20
C MET A 1 4.74 -19.74 -0.38
N GLN A 2 4.94 -18.54 -0.89
CA GLN A 2 5.58 -17.50 -0.07
C GLN A 2 4.56 -17.04 0.97
N ASP A 3 4.86 -17.24 2.26
CA ASP A 3 3.89 -17.04 3.37
C ASP A 3 3.38 -15.59 3.50
N TRP A 4 3.97 -14.64 2.78
CA TRP A 4 3.59 -13.23 2.78
C TRP A 4 2.78 -12.82 1.55
N PHE A 5 2.75 -13.62 0.48
CA PHE A 5 2.11 -13.24 -0.77
C PHE A 5 0.62 -13.59 -0.75
N ASP A 6 -0.21 -12.56 -0.89
CA ASP A 6 -1.66 -12.72 -0.99
C ASP A 6 -2.10 -12.78 -2.45
N GLY A 7 -2.34 -13.98 -2.96
CA GLY A 7 -2.82 -14.19 -4.32
C GLY A 7 -4.24 -13.69 -4.57
N THR A 8 -5.04 -13.44 -3.51
CA THR A 8 -6.42 -12.96 -3.66
C THR A 8 -6.49 -11.51 -4.15
N LEU A 9 -5.37 -10.78 -4.11
CA LEU A 9 -5.21 -9.45 -4.72
C LEU A 9 -5.28 -9.45 -6.26
N TYR A 10 -5.29 -10.63 -6.88
CA TYR A 10 -5.39 -10.83 -8.33
C TYR A 10 -6.69 -11.58 -8.69
N PRO A 11 -7.87 -10.96 -8.51
CA PRO A 11 -9.14 -11.61 -8.83
C PRO A 11 -9.41 -11.74 -10.34
N ASP A 12 -8.74 -10.91 -11.14
CA ASP A 12 -8.94 -10.72 -12.57
C ASP A 12 -7.91 -11.43 -13.46
N VAL A 13 -6.79 -11.86 -12.87
CA VAL A 13 -5.65 -12.47 -13.57
C VAL A 13 -5.02 -13.54 -12.72
N ASP A 14 -4.27 -14.46 -13.33
CA ASP A 14 -3.46 -15.40 -12.55
C ASP A 14 -2.38 -14.65 -11.74
N PRO A 15 -2.25 -14.91 -10.42
CA PRO A 15 -1.24 -14.27 -9.61
C PRO A 15 0.18 -14.59 -10.13
N PRO A 16 1.10 -13.61 -10.18
CA PRO A 16 2.46 -13.84 -10.64
C PRO A 16 3.19 -14.81 -9.72
N ALA A 17 4.01 -15.70 -10.30
CA ALA A 17 4.78 -16.68 -9.54
C ALA A 17 5.94 -16.05 -8.71
N ASN A 18 6.41 -14.88 -9.14
CA ASN A 18 7.44 -14.10 -8.46
C ASN A 18 7.25 -12.59 -8.70
N LEU A 19 7.86 -11.77 -7.84
CA LEU A 19 7.86 -10.31 -7.95
C LEU A 19 9.30 -9.79 -8.09
N ASP A 20 9.99 -10.30 -9.11
CA ASP A 20 11.41 -9.99 -9.33
C ASP A 20 11.63 -8.67 -10.07
N THR A 21 10.61 -8.21 -10.82
CA THR A 21 10.66 -6.95 -11.57
C THR A 21 10.08 -5.79 -10.78
N LEU A 22 10.47 -4.57 -11.14
CA LEU A 22 9.94 -3.36 -10.52
C LEU A 22 8.43 -3.23 -10.79
N GLU A 23 8.03 -3.52 -12.03
CA GLU A 23 6.65 -3.45 -12.50
C GLU A 23 5.75 -4.41 -11.71
N ALA A 24 6.19 -5.65 -11.50
CA ALA A 24 5.42 -6.63 -10.73
C ALA A 24 5.25 -6.20 -9.27
N ARG A 25 6.29 -5.61 -8.65
CA ARG A 25 6.19 -5.08 -7.29
C ARG A 25 5.27 -3.86 -7.21
N VAL A 26 5.32 -2.98 -8.20
CA VAL A 26 4.44 -1.81 -8.28
C VAL A 26 2.99 -2.24 -8.42
N ASP A 27 2.69 -3.20 -9.32
CA ASP A 27 1.35 -3.75 -9.49
C ASP A 27 0.83 -4.41 -8.20
N PHE A 28 1.66 -5.23 -7.55
CA PHE A 28 1.33 -5.82 -6.26
C PHE A 28 0.99 -4.75 -5.20
N LEU A 29 1.82 -3.72 -5.07
CA LEU A 29 1.59 -2.63 -4.13
C LEU A 29 0.33 -1.84 -4.47
N ALA A 30 0.00 -1.65 -5.75
CA ALA A 30 -1.20 -0.96 -6.15
C ALA A 30 -2.47 -1.72 -5.77
N ARG A 31 -2.49 -3.03 -6.02
CA ARG A 31 -3.59 -3.92 -5.63
C ARG A 31 -3.71 -4.00 -4.11
N LEU A 32 -2.59 -4.11 -3.41
CA LEU A 32 -2.54 -4.10 -1.95
C LEU A 32 -3.09 -2.80 -1.36
N CYS A 33 -2.64 -1.64 -1.86
CA CYS A 33 -3.12 -0.34 -1.40
C CYS A 33 -4.62 -0.19 -1.65
N GLY A 34 -5.10 -0.60 -2.84
CA GLY A 34 -6.53 -0.62 -3.15
C GLY A 34 -7.32 -1.47 -2.15
N ALA A 35 -6.92 -2.72 -1.93
CA ALA A 35 -7.60 -3.60 -0.98
C ALA A 35 -7.63 -3.00 0.44
N TRP A 36 -6.49 -2.47 0.90
CA TRP A 36 -6.35 -1.93 2.25
C TRP A 36 -7.13 -0.62 2.46
N ASP A 37 -7.16 0.25 1.45
CA ASP A 37 -7.97 1.48 1.48
C ASP A 37 -9.48 1.19 1.64
N PHE A 38 -9.94 0.01 1.23
CA PHE A 38 -11.31 -0.47 1.37
C PHE A 38 -11.52 -1.44 2.56
N GLY A 39 -10.56 -1.51 3.49
CA GLY A 39 -10.71 -2.25 4.75
C GLY A 39 -10.33 -3.73 4.69
N VAL A 40 -9.75 -4.20 3.58
CA VAL A 40 -9.17 -5.56 3.49
C VAL A 40 -7.73 -5.51 4.00
N LEU A 41 -7.52 -5.99 5.23
CA LEU A 41 -6.22 -5.90 5.90
C LEU A 41 -5.22 -6.93 5.33
N PRO A 42 -3.96 -6.54 5.07
CA PRO A 42 -2.92 -7.49 4.70
C PRO A 42 -2.55 -8.42 5.85
N TYR A 43 -1.95 -9.56 5.52
CA TYR A 43 -1.29 -10.40 6.51
C TYR A 43 -0.11 -9.67 7.16
N MET A 44 0.17 -10.00 8.41
CA MET A 44 1.34 -9.48 9.11
C MET A 44 2.65 -9.80 8.37
N ALA A 45 2.75 -10.99 7.76
CA ALA A 45 3.89 -11.37 6.93
C ALA A 45 4.06 -10.45 5.71
N THR A 46 2.97 -10.05 5.06
CA THR A 46 2.96 -9.07 3.95
C THR A 46 3.49 -7.72 4.43
N ILE A 47 3.03 -7.23 5.58
CA ILE A 47 3.50 -5.97 6.16
C ILE A 47 5.01 -6.02 6.43
N HIS A 48 5.52 -7.11 7.01
CA HIS A 48 6.94 -7.26 7.27
C HIS A 48 7.77 -7.28 5.98
N GLU A 49 7.28 -7.95 4.94
CA GLU A 49 7.95 -8.01 3.63
C GLU A 49 8.02 -6.63 2.96
N ILE A 50 6.89 -5.94 2.78
CA ILE A 50 6.84 -4.67 2.05
C ILE A 50 7.56 -3.52 2.77
N ARG A 51 7.87 -3.68 4.06
CA ARG A 51 8.68 -2.73 4.83
C ARG A 51 10.19 -2.88 4.60
N ARG A 52 10.65 -3.96 3.95
CA ARG A 52 12.07 -4.17 3.68
C ARG A 52 12.62 -3.11 2.71
N PRO A 53 13.86 -2.63 2.87
CA PRO A 53 14.43 -1.58 2.01
C PRO A 53 14.39 -1.88 0.50
N THR A 54 14.38 -3.17 0.11
CA THR A 54 14.26 -3.64 -1.27
C THR A 54 12.97 -3.20 -1.97
N TRP A 55 11.94 -2.82 -1.21
CA TRP A 55 10.65 -2.35 -1.73
C TRP A 55 10.60 -0.85 -1.94
N ARG A 56 11.58 -0.08 -1.43
CA ARG A 56 11.56 1.40 -1.51
C ARG A 56 11.39 1.91 -2.93
N ALA A 57 12.08 1.32 -3.91
CA ALA A 57 11.97 1.73 -5.32
C ALA A 57 10.56 1.51 -5.88
N ALA A 58 9.92 0.40 -5.55
CA ALA A 58 8.55 0.11 -5.97
C ALA A 58 7.56 1.06 -5.30
N VAL A 59 7.73 1.34 -4.00
CA VAL A 59 6.90 2.32 -3.29
C VAL A 59 7.07 3.71 -3.89
N ASP A 60 8.28 4.13 -4.25
CA ASP A 60 8.45 5.45 -4.87
C ASP A 60 7.77 5.52 -6.24
N ALA A 61 7.88 4.45 -7.03
CA ALA A 61 7.31 4.37 -8.37
C ALA A 61 5.77 4.24 -8.44
N CYS A 62 5.09 3.75 -7.38
CA CYS A 62 3.63 3.51 -7.41
C CYS A 62 2.79 4.77 -7.68
N ASN A 63 3.19 5.92 -7.11
CA ASN A 63 2.54 7.22 -7.32
C ASN A 63 0.99 7.25 -7.14
N LEU A 64 0.45 6.47 -6.20
CA LEU A 64 -0.99 6.38 -5.93
C LEU A 64 -1.46 7.52 -5.02
N LEU A 65 -1.45 8.75 -5.54
CA LEU A 65 -1.64 9.98 -4.75
C LEU A 65 -2.99 10.09 -4.03
N THR A 66 -3.99 9.31 -4.44
CA THR A 66 -5.32 9.24 -3.82
C THR A 66 -5.46 8.15 -2.76
N SER A 67 -4.44 7.30 -2.56
CA SER A 67 -4.48 6.17 -1.62
C SER A 67 -3.89 6.56 -0.26
N PRO A 68 -4.65 6.58 0.85
CA PRO A 68 -4.09 6.83 2.17
C PRO A 68 -3.06 5.76 2.58
N THR A 69 -3.27 4.49 2.18
CA THR A 69 -2.31 3.40 2.40
C THR A 69 -0.98 3.67 1.70
N TYR A 70 -1.01 4.17 0.46
CA TYR A 70 0.20 4.53 -0.26
C TYR A 70 1.05 5.57 0.51
N HIS A 71 0.40 6.60 1.06
CA HIS A 71 1.09 7.62 1.87
C HIS A 71 1.63 7.06 3.19
N LEU A 72 1.01 6.01 3.76
CA LEU A 72 1.58 5.26 4.88
C LEU A 72 2.85 4.51 4.46
N LEU A 73 2.83 3.81 3.31
CA LEU A 73 4.00 3.09 2.81
C LEU A 73 5.16 4.06 2.52
N ARG A 74 4.91 5.23 1.92
CA ARG A 74 5.94 6.27 1.73
C ARG A 74 6.60 6.66 3.05
N ARG A 75 5.80 6.85 4.11
CA ARG A 75 6.29 7.17 5.46
C ARG A 75 7.15 6.04 6.02
N TRP A 76 6.72 4.79 5.93
CA TRP A 76 7.51 3.64 6.39
C TRP A 76 8.89 3.52 5.71
N HIS A 77 8.98 3.96 4.46
CA HIS A 77 10.22 3.94 3.71
C HIS A 77 11.06 5.21 3.84
N ASN A 78 10.62 6.22 4.59
CA ASN A 78 11.25 7.56 4.63
C ASN A 78 11.36 8.19 3.23
N LEU A 79 10.30 8.09 2.43
CA LEU A 79 10.19 8.81 1.15
C LEU A 79 9.66 10.23 1.40
N PRO A 80 10.02 11.21 0.56
CA PRO A 80 9.42 12.54 0.64
C PRO A 80 7.89 12.47 0.57
N GLU A 81 7.21 13.27 1.39
CA GLU A 81 5.76 13.38 1.36
C GLU A 81 5.29 13.94 0.02
N LEU A 82 4.16 13.43 -0.47
CA LEU A 82 3.51 13.90 -1.69
C LEU A 82 2.13 14.46 -1.35
N PRO A 83 1.58 15.37 -2.16
CA PRO A 83 0.23 15.87 -1.94
C PRO A 83 -0.79 14.72 -2.05
N TYR A 84 -1.65 14.59 -1.03
CA TYR A 84 -2.81 13.71 -1.11
C TYR A 84 -3.88 14.34 -1.99
N LEU A 85 -4.23 13.67 -3.09
CA LEU A 85 -5.20 14.15 -4.08
C LEU A 85 -6.60 13.53 -3.91
N GLY A 86 -6.80 12.68 -2.89
CA GLY A 86 -8.09 12.08 -2.60
C GLY A 86 -9.05 13.05 -1.88
N GLN A 87 -10.32 12.69 -1.82
CA GLN A 87 -11.32 13.46 -1.08
C GLN A 87 -11.00 13.44 0.41
N LYS A 88 -10.88 14.63 1.01
CA LYS A 88 -10.80 14.80 2.46
C LYS A 88 -12.22 15.05 2.98
N LEU A 89 -12.79 14.04 3.64
CA LEU A 89 -14.12 14.16 4.25
C LEU A 89 -14.00 15.01 5.51
N ALA A 90 -14.62 16.19 5.51
CA ALA A 90 -14.50 17.16 6.59
C ALA A 90 -14.84 16.57 7.96
N TYR A 91 -15.88 15.73 8.02
CA TYR A 91 -16.31 15.07 9.26
C TYR A 91 -15.28 14.07 9.81
N ILE A 92 -14.40 13.50 8.98
CA ILE A 92 -13.28 12.66 9.45
C ILE A 92 -12.12 13.56 9.86
N ARG A 93 -11.74 14.51 9.01
CA ARG A 93 -10.61 15.44 9.26
C ARG A 93 -10.79 16.22 10.56
N ASP A 94 -12.03 16.62 10.84
CA ASP A 94 -12.39 17.46 11.98
C ASP A 94 -12.98 16.62 13.13
N ASP A 95 -12.87 15.29 13.09
CA ASP A 95 -13.37 14.41 14.16
C ASP A 95 -12.55 14.65 15.44
N PRO A 96 -13.17 15.09 16.56
CA PRO A 96 -12.46 15.34 17.81
C PRO A 96 -11.79 14.09 18.39
N ASN A 97 -12.19 12.89 17.97
CA ASN A 97 -11.55 11.65 18.41
C ASN A 97 -10.17 11.43 17.79
N LEU A 98 -9.81 12.14 16.71
CA LEU A 98 -8.47 12.08 16.13
C LEU A 98 -7.37 12.54 17.12
N GLN A 99 -7.72 13.20 18.22
CA GLN A 99 -6.76 13.59 19.27
C GLN A 99 -6.22 12.40 20.11
N TYR A 100 -6.80 11.20 19.97
CA TYR A 100 -6.48 10.02 20.77
C TYR A 100 -5.72 8.93 20.01
N ILE A 101 -5.32 9.19 18.76
CA ILE A 101 -4.59 8.27 17.87
C ILE A 101 -3.19 8.77 17.52
#